data_AF-A0A2E2QFY4-F1
#
_entry.id   AF-A0A2E2QFY4-F1
#
_cell.length_a   1.000
_cell.length_b   1.000
_cell.length_c   1.000
_cell.angle_alpha   90.00
_cell.angle_beta   90.00
_cell.angle_gamma   90.00
#
_symmetry.space_group_name_H-M   'P 1'
#
loop_
_entity.id
_entity.type
_entity.pdbx_description
1 polymer ?
#
loop_
_entity_poly.entity_id
_entity_poly.type
_entity_poly.pdbx_seq_one_letter_code
_entity_poly.pdbx_strand_id
1 'polypeptide(L)'
;MSAPVTSQIDWRGVVISISYHRHQWSTFDHIEVNVIGDGIIPITETGYRSHYLHSDVTDEYGGAVAYVLAWLEHEAQTPQWKKREEAARQLSLF
;
A
#
# COMPACT_ATOMS: atom_id res chain seq x y z
N MET A 1 7.24 7.30 21.40
CA MET A 1 6.65 6.66 20.21
C MET A 1 7.09 5.22 20.18
N SER A 2 6.17 4.28 20.00
CA SER A 2 6.51 2.86 19.86
C SER A 2 7.30 2.64 18.56
N ALA A 3 8.14 1.60 18.51
CA ALA A 3 8.79 1.21 17.27
C ALA A 3 7.74 0.87 16.20
N PRO A 4 7.98 1.20 14.92
CA PRO A 4 7.06 0.80 13.85
C PRO A 4 6.97 -0.71 13.76
N VAL A 5 5.76 -1.19 13.47
CA VAL A 5 5.56 -2.58 13.06
C VAL A 5 5.70 -2.64 11.56
N THR A 6 6.69 -3.38 11.08
CA THR A 6 6.90 -3.60 9.65
C THR A 6 6.43 -5.00 9.27
N SER A 7 5.58 -5.06 8.25
CA SER A 7 5.06 -6.28 7.67
C SER A 7 5.37 -6.32 6.17
N GLN A 8 5.64 -7.49 5.63
CA GLN A 8 5.80 -7.68 4.19
C GLN A 8 4.66 -8.53 3.65
N ILE A 9 4.17 -8.18 2.47
CA ILE A 9 3.15 -8.92 1.75
C ILE A 9 3.56 -9.09 0.28
N ASP A 10 3.08 -10.16 -0.34
CA ASP A 10 3.07 -10.28 -1.79
C ASP A 10 1.68 -9.83 -2.29
N TRP A 11 1.67 -8.79 -3.13
CA TRP A 11 0.47 -8.34 -3.81
C TRP A 11 0.62 -8.56 -5.31
N ARG A 12 -0.03 -9.62 -5.82
CA ARG A 12 -0.03 -9.99 -7.24
C ARG A 12 1.38 -10.14 -7.85
N GLY A 13 2.32 -10.68 -7.07
CA GLY A 13 3.72 -10.86 -7.46
C GLY A 13 4.61 -9.65 -7.22
N VAL A 14 4.09 -8.56 -6.64
CA VAL A 14 4.88 -7.40 -6.20
C VAL A 14 5.05 -7.47 -4.69
N VAL A 15 6.28 -7.54 -4.22
CA VAL A 15 6.57 -7.54 -2.78
C VAL A 15 6.49 -6.12 -2.23
N ILE A 16 5.71 -5.95 -1.16
CA ILE A 16 5.45 -4.65 -0.54
C ILE A 16 5.79 -4.72 0.94
N SER A 17 6.55 -3.75 1.43
CA SER A 17 6.77 -3.48 2.85
C SER A 17 5.78 -2.42 3.33
N ILE A 18 5.13 -2.70 4.45
CA ILE A 18 4.19 -1.81 5.13
C ILE A 18 4.76 -1.53 6.52
N SER A 19 5.15 -0.28 6.78
CA SER A 19 5.58 0.17 8.11
C SER A 19 4.46 0.98 8.75
N TYR A 20 4.03 0.55 9.92
CA TYR A 20 2.92 1.16 10.65
C TYR A 20 3.40 1.78 11.96
N HIS A 21 3.13 3.08 12.11
CA HIS A 21 3.41 3.85 13.32
C HIS A 21 2.09 4.26 13.95
N ARG A 22 1.74 3.60 15.06
CA ARG A 22 0.53 3.91 15.82
C ARG A 22 0.67 5.21 16.60
N HIS A 23 -0.36 6.06 16.56
CA HIS A 23 -0.44 7.34 17.30
C HIS A 23 0.82 8.22 17.09
N GLN A 24 1.35 8.23 15.86
CA GLN A 24 2.51 9.06 15.54
C GLN A 24 2.22 10.54 15.82
N TRP A 25 0.97 10.98 15.58
CA TRP A 25 0.48 12.31 15.98
C TRP A 25 -0.90 12.22 16.65
N SER A 26 -0.90 12.12 17.98
CA SER A 26 -2.13 12.07 18.79
C SER A 26 -3.03 10.89 18.38
N THR A 27 -4.13 11.13 17.67
CA THR A 27 -5.08 10.12 17.20
C THR A 27 -4.84 9.70 15.75
N PHE A 28 -3.78 10.19 15.11
CA PHE A 28 -3.39 9.81 13.77
C PHE A 28 -2.30 8.75 13.78
N ASP A 29 -2.55 7.73 12.99
CA ASP A 29 -1.56 6.74 12.59
C ASP A 29 -0.86 7.17 11.31
N HIS A 30 0.31 6.58 11.10
CA HIS A 30 1.07 6.73 9.88
C HIS A 30 1.39 5.36 9.29
N ILE A 31 1.07 5.21 8.02
CA ILE A 31 1.38 4.02 7.22
C ILE A 31 2.33 4.43 6.12
N GLU A 32 3.45 3.75 6.05
CA GLU A 32 4.40 3.84 4.94
C GLU A 32 4.30 2.56 4.13
N VAL A 33 4.07 2.70 2.83
CA VAL A 33 4.05 1.59 1.88
C VAL A 33 5.24 1.74 0.94
N ASN A 34 6.02 0.68 0.81
CA ASN A 34 7.22 0.66 -0.02
C ASN A 34 7.25 -0.62 -0.87
N VAL A 35 7.40 -0.48 -2.19
CA VAL A 35 7.61 -1.60 -3.12
C VAL A 35 9.05 -2.06 -3.05
N ILE A 36 9.24 -3.36 -2.80
CA ILE A 36 10.55 -3.98 -2.78
C ILE A 36 10.87 -4.54 -4.17
N GLY A 37 11.91 -4.01 -4.80
CA GLY A 37 12.35 -4.41 -6.13
C GLY A 37 11.58 -3.68 -7.24
N ASP A 38 11.44 -4.37 -8.38
CA ASP A 38 10.75 -3.82 -9.54
C ASP A 38 9.27 -4.22 -9.51
N GLY A 39 8.39 -3.22 -9.48
CA GLY A 39 6.96 -3.45 -9.46
C GLY A 39 6.18 -2.15 -9.46
N ILE A 40 4.92 -2.23 -9.89
CA ILE A 40 3.99 -1.11 -9.83
C ILE A 40 2.80 -1.48 -8.96
N ILE A 41 2.32 -0.53 -8.18
CA ILE A 41 1.11 -0.67 -7.36
C ILE A 41 0.22 0.56 -7.58
N PRO A 42 -1.10 0.46 -7.38
CA PRO A 42 -2.01 1.53 -7.77
C PRO A 42 -1.95 2.77 -6.89
N ILE A 43 -1.41 2.65 -5.67
CA ILE A 43 -1.40 3.72 -4.66
C ILE A 43 -0.15 4.62 -4.73
N THR A 44 0.80 4.33 -5.61
CA THR A 44 2.02 5.14 -5.82
C THR A 44 2.56 5.03 -7.25
N GLU A 45 3.20 6.09 -7.70
CA GLU A 45 3.92 6.14 -8.97
C GLU A 45 5.40 5.78 -8.81
N THR A 46 5.99 6.06 -7.64
CA THR A 46 7.42 5.92 -7.36
C THR A 46 7.79 4.64 -6.63
N GLY A 47 6.80 3.87 -6.17
CA GLY A 47 7.00 2.71 -5.30
C GLY A 47 6.99 3.05 -3.81
N TYR A 48 6.86 4.33 -3.43
CA TYR A 48 6.71 4.75 -2.03
C TYR A 48 5.44 5.57 -1.81
N ARG A 49 4.74 5.34 -0.69
CA ARG A 49 3.58 6.13 -0.26
C ARG A 49 3.60 6.32 1.26
N SER A 50 3.57 7.57 1.70
CA SER A 50 3.25 7.94 3.09
C SER A 50 1.77 8.31 3.18
N HIS A 51 1.07 7.75 4.17
CA HIS A 51 -0.34 7.98 4.37
C HIS A 51 -0.67 8.13 5.86
N TYR A 52 -1.45 9.16 6.18
CA TYR A 52 -1.92 9.43 7.54
C TYR A 52 -3.43 9.25 7.61
N LEU A 53 -3.88 8.55 8.65
CA LEU A 53 -5.29 8.24 8.88
C LEU A 53 -5.61 8.25 10.37
N HIS A 54 -6.88 8.37 10.72
CA HIS A 54 -7.32 8.29 12.10
C HIS A 54 -7.20 6.85 12.61
N SER A 55 -6.82 6.68 13.87
CA SER A 55 -6.52 5.36 14.45
C SER A 55 -7.72 4.41 14.41
N ASP A 56 -8.92 4.97 14.56
CA ASP A 56 -10.18 4.21 14.50
C ASP A 56 -10.38 3.52 13.14
N VAL A 57 -9.89 4.12 12.06
CA VAL A 57 -9.99 3.54 10.71
C VAL A 57 -9.07 2.34 10.59
N THR A 58 -7.85 2.42 11.10
CA THR A 58 -6.93 1.28 11.11
C THR A 58 -7.53 0.10 11.89
N ASP A 59 -8.14 0.38 13.04
CA ASP A 59 -8.76 -0.62 13.91
C ASP A 59 -10.03 -1.24 13.26
N GLU A 60 -10.85 -0.45 12.56
CA GLU A 60 -12.05 -0.93 11.84
C GLU A 60 -11.73 -1.94 10.73
N TYR A 61 -10.62 -1.74 10.01
CA TYR A 61 -10.16 -2.64 8.96
C TYR A 61 -9.45 -3.90 9.51
N GLY A 62 -9.25 -4.02 10.82
CA GLY A 62 -8.51 -5.13 11.43
C GLY A 62 -6.99 -4.98 11.34
N GLY A 63 -6.50 -3.74 11.19
CA GLY A 63 -5.08 -3.39 11.21
C GLY A 63 -4.55 -2.81 9.89
N ALA A 64 -3.35 -2.24 9.95
CA ALA A 64 -2.73 -1.51 8.84
C ALA A 64 -2.52 -2.35 7.57
N VAL A 65 -2.17 -3.63 7.72
CA VAL A 65 -1.99 -4.54 6.55
C VAL A 65 -3.31 -4.76 5.82
N ALA A 66 -4.39 -5.02 6.57
CA ALA A 66 -5.72 -5.23 5.99
C ALA A 66 -6.26 -3.96 5.33
N TYR A 67 -6.03 -2.79 5.95
CA TYR A 67 -6.34 -1.50 5.36
C TYR A 67 -5.60 -1.27 4.02
N VAL A 68 -4.28 -1.49 3.99
CA VAL A 68 -3.48 -1.31 2.76
C VAL A 68 -3.91 -2.29 1.67
N LEU A 69 -4.18 -3.55 2.01
CA LEU A 69 -4.72 -4.52 1.05
C LEU A 69 -6.06 -4.08 0.47
N ALA A 70 -6.99 -3.61 1.31
CA ALA A 70 -8.28 -3.11 0.84
C ALA A 70 -8.13 -1.87 -0.05
N TRP A 71 -7.21 -0.96 0.28
CA TRP A 71 -6.91 0.21 -0.54
C TRP A 71 -6.31 -0.17 -1.90
N LEU A 72 -5.35 -1.12 -1.93
CA LEU A 72 -4.79 -1.66 -3.17
C LEU A 72 -5.87 -2.28 -4.05
N GLU A 73 -6.75 -3.12 -3.49
CA GLU A 73 -7.82 -3.75 -4.26
C GLU A 73 -8.85 -2.73 -4.76
N HIS A 74 -9.19 -1.72 -3.96
CA HIS A 74 -10.09 -0.65 -4.37
C HIS A 74 -9.53 0.12 -5.57
N GLU A 75 -8.30 0.61 -5.47
CA GLU A 75 -7.66 1.38 -6.54
C GLU A 75 -7.36 0.51 -7.77
N ALA A 76 -7.13 -0.79 -7.57
CA ALA A 76 -6.96 -1.74 -8.68
C ALA A 76 -8.23 -1.92 -9.53
N GLN A 77 -9.41 -1.55 -9.02
CA GLN A 77 -10.64 -1.59 -9.82
C GLN A 77 -10.80 -0.39 -10.76
N THR A 78 -10.02 0.67 -10.58
CA THR A 78 -10.15 1.89 -11.39
C THR A 78 -9.81 1.60 -12.86
N PRO A 79 -10.55 2.21 -13.82
CA PRO A 79 -10.24 2.04 -15.25
C PRO A 79 -8.84 2.52 -15.62
N GLN A 80 -8.32 3.54 -14.91
CA GLN A 80 -6.98 4.06 -15.13
C GLN A 80 -5.92 3.03 -14.72
N TRP A 81 -6.07 2.39 -13.55
CA TRP A 81 -5.15 1.33 -13.13
C TRP A 81 -5.18 0.15 -14.08
N LYS A 82 -6.36 -0.34 -14.46
CA LYS A 82 -6.49 -1.48 -15.38
C LYS A 82 -5.75 -1.25 -16.70
N LYS A 83 -5.84 -0.03 -17.25
CA LYS A 83 -5.07 0.37 -18.44
C LYS A 83 -3.56 0.38 -18.20
N ARG A 84 -3.10 0.90 -17.05
CA ARG A 84 -1.67 0.93 -16.68
C ARG A 84 -1.13 -0.49 -16.49
N GLU A 85 -1.88 -1.36 -15.82
CA GLU A 85 -1.53 -2.76 -15.61
C GLU A 85 -1.45 -3.52 -16.95
N GLU A 86 -2.41 -3.31 -17.84
CA GLU A 86 -2.40 -3.92 -19.18
C GLU A 86 -1.25 -3.42 -20.05
N ALA A 87 -0.95 -2.11 -20.04
CA ALA A 87 0.18 -1.54 -20.74
C ALA A 87 1.52 -2.09 -20.21
N ALA A 88 1.67 -2.23 -18.88
CA ALA A 88 2.85 -2.82 -18.27
C ALA A 88 3.05 -4.29 -18.69
N ARG A 89 1.97 -5.07 -18.80
CA ARG A 89 2.01 -6.45 -19.31
C ARG A 89 2.36 -6.54 -20.79
N GLN A 90 1.96 -5.55 -21.61
CA GLN A 90 2.28 -5.53 -23.04
C GLN A 90 3.75 -5.18 -23.31
N LEU A 91 4.36 -4.32 -22.49
CA LEU A 91 5.78 -3.95 -22.61
C LEU A 91 6.73 -5.10 -22.22
N SER A 92 6.26 -6.14 -21.52
CA SER A 92 7.06 -7.32 -21.21
C SER A 92 7.00 -8.43 -22.28
N LEU A 93 6.30 -8.21 -23.41
CA LEU A 93 6.11 -9.20 -24.48
C LEU A 93 7.17 -9.15 -25.61
N PHE A 94 8.23 -8.34 -25.47
CA PHE A 94 9.26 -8.17 -26.50
C PHE A 94 10.67 -8.32 -25.95
#